data_AF-A0ABD1QFA7-F1
#
_entry.id   AF-A0ABD1QFA7-F1
#
_cell.length_a   1.000
_cell.length_b   1.000
_cell.length_c   1.000
_cell.angle_alpha   90.00
_cell.angle_beta   90.00
_cell.angle_gamma   90.00
#
_symmetry.space_group_name_H-M   'P 1'
#
loop_
_entity.id
_entity.type
_entity.pdbx_description
1 polymer ?
#
loop_
_entity_poly.entity_id
_entity_poly.type
_entity_poly.pdbx_seq_one_letter_code
_entity_poly.pdbx_strand_id
1 'polypeptide(L)'
;MVAQDFTVDLNKPLVFQVGHLGEAYQEWVHQPIVSKEGPRFFESDFWEFLTLTEWFVIPLIWLPVVGWFISKSIRMELTIPQVVLAVAFGIFIWTLLEYTLHRFLFHIKTKSYWGNTIHYLIHGCHHKHPMDGLRLVFPPAATAILLVPIWNLIKVMATPTAPALFAGGLLGYVMYDVTHYYLHHGQPTSEVPKGLKKYHLNHHFRIQDKGFGITSSLWDKAFGTLPPLKLAKNTCLASAMAYHSLILILAKNMTRSLGAGIRITMPEVEFFVEEQLSGSPRRVWNIGFHQPVKRPDPVYMLLGFSTSIDKPFHQVLYVVQISILWGKGSSDSGISSILPPKGSKIMSRVFSVQKHSPYFLPGSFRYWFHHEM
;
A
#
# COMPACT_ATOMS: atom_id res chain seq x y z
N MET A 1 40.33 -1.44 2.30
CA MET A 1 39.60 -2.44 3.11
C MET A 1 38.14 -2.06 3.03
N VAL A 2 37.31 -2.87 2.36
CA VAL A 2 35.85 -2.68 2.38
C VAL A 2 35.42 -3.03 3.80
N ALA A 3 34.93 -2.05 4.57
CA ALA A 3 34.39 -2.33 5.90
C ALA A 3 33.29 -3.37 5.74
N GLN A 4 33.36 -4.48 6.49
CA GLN A 4 32.25 -5.43 6.55
C GLN A 4 31.03 -4.71 7.13
N ASP A 5 29.91 -4.78 6.43
CA ASP A 5 28.65 -4.24 6.92
C ASP A 5 28.27 -4.95 8.24
N PHE A 6 27.97 -4.16 9.28
CA PHE A 6 27.59 -4.69 10.58
C PHE A 6 26.28 -5.48 10.46
N THR A 7 26.25 -6.70 11.01
CA THR A 7 25.06 -7.56 11.04
C THR A 7 24.53 -7.67 12.46
N VAL A 8 23.23 -7.44 12.64
CA VAL A 8 22.55 -7.58 13.94
C VAL A 8 22.35 -9.06 14.28
N ASP A 9 22.77 -9.46 15.47
CA ASP A 9 22.49 -10.77 16.05
C ASP A 9 21.22 -10.70 16.91
N LEU A 10 20.13 -11.29 16.41
CA LEU A 10 18.82 -11.30 17.07
C LEU A 10 18.78 -12.16 18.34
N ASN A 11 19.80 -13.00 18.58
CA ASN A 11 19.90 -13.79 19.82
C ASN A 11 20.58 -13.01 20.96
N LYS A 12 21.05 -11.79 20.69
CA LYS A 12 21.70 -10.92 21.66
C LYS A 12 20.88 -9.65 21.89
N PRO A 13 21.08 -8.96 23.01
CA PRO A 13 20.39 -7.70 23.29
C PRO A 13 20.61 -6.64 22.22
N LEU A 14 19.52 -6.04 21.73
CA LEU A 14 19.54 -5.26 20.49
C LEU A 14 19.91 -3.79 20.66
N VAL A 15 19.67 -3.19 21.84
CA VAL A 15 19.74 -1.72 22.01
C VAL A 15 21.11 -1.16 21.62
N PHE A 16 22.19 -1.84 22.03
CA PHE A 16 23.55 -1.38 21.72
C PHE A 16 24.09 -1.91 20.38
N GLN A 17 23.36 -2.80 19.69
CA GLN A 17 23.74 -3.31 18.37
C GLN A 17 23.25 -2.39 17.25
N VAL A 18 21.99 -1.95 17.30
CA VAL A 18 21.32 -1.24 16.18
C VAL A 18 21.98 0.08 15.78
N GLY A 19 22.69 0.73 16.71
CA GLY A 19 23.48 1.92 16.41
C GLY A 19 24.60 1.68 15.41
N HIS A 20 25.19 0.48 15.37
CA HIS A 20 26.29 0.14 14.48
C HIS A 20 25.88 -0.04 13.01
N LEU A 21 24.58 -0.15 12.71
CA LEU A 21 24.06 -0.27 11.35
C LEU A 21 24.29 0.98 10.49
N GLY A 22 24.54 2.14 11.09
CA GLY A 22 24.81 3.38 10.36
C GLY A 22 23.72 3.71 9.34
N GLU A 23 24.09 3.78 8.07
CA GLU A 23 23.18 4.10 6.96
C GLU A 23 22.21 2.96 6.60
N ALA A 24 22.57 1.71 6.86
CA ALA A 24 21.73 0.54 6.60
C ALA A 24 20.53 0.42 7.58
N TYR A 25 20.55 1.18 8.68
CA TYR A 25 19.55 1.12 9.74
C TYR A 25 18.12 1.38 9.22
N GLN A 26 17.94 2.39 8.37
CA GLN A 26 16.62 2.80 7.91
C GLN A 26 15.94 1.72 7.08
N GLU A 27 16.68 1.03 6.23
CA GLU A 27 16.15 -0.11 5.49
C GLU A 27 15.91 -1.29 6.44
N TRP A 28 16.87 -1.60 7.31
CA TRP A 28 16.80 -2.74 8.21
C TRP A 28 15.61 -2.69 9.19
N VAL A 29 15.36 -1.54 9.82
CA VAL A 29 14.34 -1.38 10.87
C VAL A 29 12.92 -1.51 10.31
N HIS A 30 12.74 -1.16 9.04
CA HIS A 30 11.47 -1.12 8.34
C HIS A 30 11.11 -2.43 7.62
N GLN A 31 11.94 -3.47 7.74
CA GLN A 31 11.65 -4.83 7.27
C GLN A 31 11.08 -5.67 8.42
N PRO A 32 9.74 -5.85 8.51
CA PRO A 32 9.12 -6.42 9.70
C PRO A 32 9.40 -7.91 9.86
N ILE A 33 9.63 -8.33 11.10
CA ILE A 33 9.71 -9.72 11.54
C ILE A 33 8.38 -10.03 12.26
N VAL A 34 7.57 -10.88 11.63
CA VAL A 34 6.24 -11.24 12.17
C VAL A 34 6.41 -12.40 13.15
N SER A 35 6.61 -12.06 14.43
CA SER A 35 6.69 -13.00 15.55
C SER A 35 5.94 -12.43 16.75
N LYS A 36 5.32 -13.32 17.56
CA LYS A 36 4.71 -12.93 18.83
C LYS A 36 5.76 -12.64 19.91
N GLU A 37 6.88 -13.36 19.85
CA GLU A 37 8.00 -13.14 20.76
C GLU A 37 8.87 -12.02 20.20
N GLY A 38 9.08 -11.00 21.03
CA GLY A 38 9.95 -9.88 20.73
C GLY A 38 11.41 -10.13 21.09
N PRO A 39 12.34 -9.33 20.56
CA PRO A 39 13.75 -9.44 20.88
C PRO A 39 14.04 -8.94 22.30
N ARG A 40 15.18 -9.36 22.86
CA ARG A 40 15.69 -8.79 24.11
C ARG A 40 16.34 -7.43 23.85
N PHE A 41 16.12 -6.45 24.71
CA PHE A 41 16.71 -5.11 24.59
C PHE A 41 18.03 -4.98 25.35
N PHE A 42 18.08 -5.47 26.58
CA PHE A 42 19.23 -5.33 27.49
C PHE A 42 19.71 -6.68 28.05
N GLU A 43 21.00 -6.81 28.36
CA GLU A 43 21.51 -8.01 29.05
C GLU A 43 20.93 -8.12 30.46
N SER A 44 20.84 -7.00 31.19
CA SER A 44 20.30 -6.94 32.55
C SER A 44 18.79 -7.15 32.58
N ASP A 45 18.33 -8.08 33.42
CA ASP A 45 16.90 -8.33 33.66
C ASP A 45 16.17 -7.09 34.20
N PHE A 46 16.85 -6.26 34.99
CA PHE A 46 16.26 -5.04 35.53
C PHE A 46 15.94 -4.03 34.43
N TRP A 47 16.90 -3.78 33.52
CA TRP A 47 16.69 -2.86 32.41
C TRP A 47 15.71 -3.44 31.38
N GLU A 48 15.75 -4.75 31.16
CA GLU A 48 14.81 -5.45 30.29
C GLU A 48 13.37 -5.32 30.79
N PHE A 49 13.13 -5.54 32.08
CA PHE A 49 11.82 -5.43 32.70
C PHE A 49 11.16 -4.06 32.45
N LEU A 50 11.93 -2.96 32.49
CA LEU A 50 11.43 -1.61 32.23
C LEU A 50 11.00 -1.38 30.77
N THR A 51 11.35 -2.28 29.85
CA THR A 51 10.96 -2.19 28.44
C THR A 51 9.66 -2.92 28.12
N LEU A 52 9.16 -3.75 29.04
CA LEU A 52 7.99 -4.59 28.83
C LEU A 52 6.76 -3.92 29.44
N THR A 53 5.79 -3.57 28.60
CA THR A 53 4.55 -2.90 29.04
C THR A 53 3.33 -3.59 28.45
N GLU A 54 2.52 -4.18 29.32
CA GLU A 54 1.20 -4.71 28.94
C GLU A 54 0.22 -3.58 28.59
N TRP A 55 -0.63 -3.79 27.59
CA TRP A 55 -1.52 -2.76 27.05
C TRP A 55 -2.47 -2.15 28.10
N PHE A 56 -2.94 -2.95 29.06
CA PHE A 56 -3.89 -2.50 30.09
C PHE A 56 -3.23 -1.60 31.15
N VAL A 57 -1.90 -1.56 31.21
CA VAL A 57 -1.15 -0.70 32.14
C VAL A 57 -1.40 0.77 31.82
N ILE A 58 -1.53 1.11 30.53
CA ILE A 58 -1.79 2.49 30.08
C ILE A 58 -3.09 3.05 30.67
N PRO A 59 -4.29 2.46 30.45
CA PRO A 59 -5.50 2.97 31.06
C PRO A 59 -5.50 2.85 32.59
N LEU A 60 -4.90 1.79 33.15
CA LEU A 60 -4.83 1.59 34.60
C LEU A 60 -4.12 2.74 35.32
N ILE A 61 -2.98 3.20 34.78
CA ILE A 61 -2.20 4.29 35.38
C ILE A 61 -2.80 5.65 35.06
N TRP A 62 -3.16 5.89 33.80
CA TRP A 62 -3.44 7.26 33.34
C TRP A 62 -4.90 7.69 33.48
N LEU A 63 -5.88 6.78 33.46
CA LEU A 63 -7.28 7.17 33.66
C LEU A 63 -7.55 7.76 35.07
N PRO A 64 -6.98 7.22 36.17
CA PRO A 64 -7.07 7.89 37.47
C PRO A 64 -6.47 9.30 37.47
N VAL A 65 -5.36 9.51 36.77
CA VAL A 65 -4.73 10.85 36.62
C VAL A 65 -5.65 11.79 35.85
N VAL A 66 -6.25 11.34 34.73
CA VAL A 66 -7.27 12.08 33.99
C VAL A 66 -8.43 12.48 34.92
N GLY A 67 -8.97 11.53 35.68
CA GLY A 67 -10.07 11.76 36.63
C GLY A 67 -9.70 12.79 37.71
N TRP A 68 -8.47 12.75 38.22
CA TRP A 68 -7.97 13.73 39.19
C TRP A 68 -7.91 15.14 38.61
N PHE A 69 -7.39 15.31 37.40
CA PHE A 69 -7.33 16.63 36.75
C PHE A 69 -8.72 17.18 36.37
N ILE A 70 -9.67 16.33 35.99
CA ILE A 70 -11.07 16.72 35.79
C ILE A 70 -11.68 17.18 37.12
N SER A 71 -11.52 16.41 38.21
CA SER A 71 -12.00 16.79 39.54
C SER A 71 -11.38 18.11 40.00
N LYS A 72 -10.08 18.30 39.78
CA LYS A 72 -9.36 19.54 40.09
C LYS A 72 -9.94 20.74 39.33
N SER A 73 -10.33 20.57 38.07
CA SER A 73 -10.95 21.63 37.27
C SER A 73 -12.26 22.11 37.90
N ILE A 74 -13.10 21.18 38.35
CA ILE A 74 -14.37 21.50 39.01
C ILE A 74 -14.13 22.20 40.35
N ARG A 75 -13.14 21.77 41.13
CA ARG A 75 -12.74 22.43 42.39
C ARG A 75 -12.14 23.82 42.18
N MET A 76 -11.63 24.09 40.98
CA MET A 76 -11.19 25.42 40.55
C MET A 76 -12.35 26.25 39.96
N GLU A 77 -13.58 25.87 40.26
CA GLU A 77 -14.82 26.59 39.92
C GLU A 77 -15.12 26.69 38.42
N LEU A 78 -14.51 25.83 37.60
CA LEU A 78 -14.94 25.69 36.21
C LEU A 78 -16.31 25.04 36.14
N THR A 79 -17.20 25.64 35.36
CA THR A 79 -18.52 25.05 35.05
C THR A 79 -18.36 23.75 34.25
N ILE A 80 -19.33 22.85 34.37
CA ILE A 80 -19.32 21.57 33.64
C ILE A 80 -19.14 21.77 32.12
N PRO A 81 -19.84 22.71 31.44
CA PRO A 81 -19.62 22.96 30.02
C PRO A 81 -18.18 23.38 29.69
N GLN A 82 -17.55 24.23 30.51
CA GLN A 82 -16.15 24.63 30.31
C GLN A 82 -15.20 23.43 30.44
N VAL A 83 -15.43 22.56 31.43
CA VAL A 83 -14.63 21.34 31.59
C VAL A 83 -14.79 20.42 30.38
N VAL A 84 -16.02 20.16 29.94
CA VAL A 84 -16.30 19.29 28.78
C VAL A 84 -15.65 19.84 27.51
N LEU A 85 -15.79 21.14 27.25
CA LEU A 85 -15.19 21.78 26.07
C LEU A 85 -13.65 21.74 26.12
N ALA A 86 -13.04 22.02 27.27
CA ALA A 86 -11.60 21.96 27.43
C ALA A 86 -11.05 20.54 27.28
N VAL A 87 -11.73 19.53 27.83
CA VAL A 87 -11.38 18.11 27.65
C VAL A 87 -11.50 17.71 26.18
N ALA A 88 -12.61 18.03 25.52
CA ALA A 88 -12.80 17.73 24.10
C ALA A 88 -11.75 18.40 23.23
N PHE A 89 -11.40 19.65 23.52
CA PHE A 89 -10.34 20.37 22.83
C PHE A 89 -8.96 19.78 23.09
N GLY A 90 -8.69 19.30 24.31
CA GLY A 90 -7.47 18.57 24.64
C GLY A 90 -7.32 17.28 23.85
N ILE A 91 -8.39 16.49 23.72
CA ILE A 91 -8.41 15.29 22.86
C ILE A 91 -8.15 15.67 21.41
N PHE A 92 -8.77 16.75 20.92
CA PHE A 92 -8.54 17.23 19.55
C PHE A 92 -7.07 17.62 19.32
N ILE A 93 -6.45 18.38 20.24
CA ILE A 93 -5.02 18.70 20.20
C ILE A 93 -4.17 17.43 20.19
N TRP A 94 -4.53 16.43 21.01
CA TRP A 94 -3.83 15.15 21.01
C TRP A 94 -3.84 14.49 19.62
N THR A 95 -4.97 14.48 18.89
CA THR A 95 -5.00 13.88 17.55
C THR A 95 -3.98 14.53 16.59
N LEU A 96 -3.73 15.84 16.74
CA LEU A 96 -2.71 16.54 15.95
C LEU A 96 -1.29 16.22 16.44
N LEU A 97 -1.10 16.11 17.76
CA LEU A 97 0.18 15.68 18.34
C LEU A 97 0.53 14.25 17.92
N GLU A 98 -0.43 13.33 17.97
CA GLU A 98 -0.30 11.97 17.45
C GLU A 98 0.25 11.98 16.02
N TYR A 99 -0.41 12.73 15.12
CA TYR A 99 0.01 12.82 13.73
C TYR A 99 1.42 13.39 13.58
N THR A 100 1.74 14.47 14.29
CA THR A 100 3.04 15.15 14.16
C THR A 100 4.18 14.34 14.78
N LEU A 101 3.96 13.73 15.95
CA LEU A 101 4.92 12.83 16.58
C LEU A 101 5.15 11.61 15.69
N HIS A 102 4.08 10.97 15.20
CA HIS A 102 4.23 9.78 14.37
C HIS A 102 4.98 10.10 13.07
N ARG A 103 4.63 11.20 12.40
CA ARG A 103 5.26 11.57 11.12
C ARG A 103 6.70 12.07 11.25
N PHE A 104 6.98 12.95 12.21
CA PHE A 104 8.24 13.70 12.23
C PHE A 104 9.25 13.17 13.25
N LEU A 105 8.77 12.58 14.35
CA LEU A 105 9.64 12.03 15.39
C LEU A 105 9.80 10.52 15.26
N PHE A 106 8.69 9.79 15.15
CA PHE A 106 8.69 8.32 15.10
C PHE A 106 9.12 7.77 13.75
N HIS A 107 9.05 8.56 12.67
CA HIS A 107 9.60 8.24 11.34
C HIS A 107 10.83 9.09 10.99
N ILE A 108 11.58 9.53 12.00
CA ILE A 108 12.79 10.34 11.78
C ILE A 108 13.88 9.51 11.07
N LYS A 109 14.48 10.09 10.04
CA LYS A 109 15.63 9.48 9.36
C LYS A 109 16.92 9.83 10.09
N THR A 110 17.63 8.80 10.52
CA THR A 110 18.89 8.87 11.26
C THR A 110 19.90 7.88 10.68
N LYS A 111 21.19 8.20 10.87
CA LYS A 111 22.34 7.36 10.54
C LYS A 111 23.42 7.31 11.64
N SER A 112 23.26 8.08 12.72
CA SER A 112 24.23 8.09 13.82
C SER A 112 23.94 6.96 14.79
N TYR A 113 24.97 6.50 15.50
CA TYR A 113 24.84 5.42 16.49
C TYR A 113 23.70 5.68 17.49
N TRP A 114 23.75 6.84 18.16
CA TRP A 114 22.75 7.21 19.15
C TRP A 114 21.40 7.57 18.53
N GLY A 115 21.38 8.19 17.35
CA GLY A 115 20.12 8.49 16.66
C GLY A 115 19.36 7.22 16.30
N ASN A 116 20.04 6.23 15.73
CA ASN A 116 19.46 4.92 15.38
C ASN A 116 18.98 4.17 16.63
N THR A 117 19.76 4.22 17.71
CA THR A 117 19.40 3.60 19.00
C THR A 117 18.15 4.24 19.60
N ILE A 118 18.09 5.58 19.65
CA ILE A 118 16.92 6.31 20.17
C ILE A 118 15.69 6.06 19.29
N HIS A 119 15.83 6.14 17.97
CA HIS A 119 14.72 5.84 17.05
C HIS A 119 14.20 4.40 17.24
N TYR A 120 15.10 3.43 17.43
CA TYR A 120 14.71 2.05 17.69
C TYR A 120 13.87 1.91 18.96
N LEU A 121 14.26 2.59 20.04
CA LEU A 121 13.54 2.57 21.31
C LEU A 121 12.16 3.24 21.26
N ILE A 122 12.02 4.35 20.51
CA ILE A 122 10.74 5.10 20.49
C ILE A 122 9.72 4.53 19.51
N HIS A 123 10.16 3.94 18.38
CA HIS A 123 9.23 3.44 17.36
C HIS A 123 9.81 2.36 16.43
N GLY A 124 11.11 2.36 16.18
CA GLY A 124 11.73 1.42 15.26
C GLY A 124 11.55 -0.04 15.65
N CYS A 125 11.58 -0.38 16.95
CA CYS A 125 11.27 -1.73 17.41
C CYS A 125 9.85 -2.15 17.04
N HIS A 126 8.88 -1.25 17.16
CA HIS A 126 7.50 -1.54 16.81
C HIS A 126 7.35 -1.82 15.30
N HIS A 127 8.01 -1.05 14.43
CA HIS A 127 8.05 -1.38 12.99
C HIS A 127 8.75 -2.70 12.68
N LYS A 128 9.83 -3.00 13.42
CA LYS A 128 10.63 -4.21 13.21
C LYS A 128 9.92 -5.45 13.74
N HIS A 129 9.21 -5.36 14.85
CA HIS A 129 8.53 -6.45 15.56
C HIS A 129 7.08 -6.06 15.86
N PRO A 130 6.22 -5.90 14.83
CA PRO A 130 4.88 -5.33 14.98
C PRO A 130 3.90 -6.21 15.75
N MET A 131 4.26 -7.46 16.07
CA MET A 131 3.42 -8.40 16.81
C MET A 131 3.96 -8.71 18.22
N ASP A 132 5.01 -8.00 18.68
CA ASP A 132 5.41 -8.01 20.09
C ASP A 132 4.40 -7.19 20.91
N GLY A 133 3.58 -7.88 21.70
CA GLY A 133 2.54 -7.26 22.53
C GLY A 133 3.09 -6.40 23.68
N LEU A 134 4.31 -6.63 24.13
CA LEU A 134 4.89 -5.93 25.28
C LEU A 134 5.66 -4.66 24.89
N ARG A 135 5.94 -4.46 23.60
CA ARG A 135 6.72 -3.33 23.06
C ARG A 135 5.98 -2.53 22.00
N LEU A 136 4.67 -2.40 22.19
CA LEU A 136 3.81 -1.59 21.32
C LEU A 136 3.40 -0.28 21.97
N VAL A 137 2.90 -0.34 23.21
CA VAL A 137 2.44 0.84 23.94
C VAL A 137 3.60 1.60 24.54
N PHE A 138 3.45 2.91 24.74
CA PHE A 138 4.53 3.74 25.23
C PHE A 138 4.77 3.52 26.74
N PRO A 139 6.01 3.23 27.20
CA PRO A 139 6.27 2.88 28.59
C PRO A 139 5.85 3.98 29.59
N PRO A 140 5.08 3.68 30.66
CA PRO A 140 4.54 4.68 31.58
C PRO A 140 5.61 5.54 32.26
N ALA A 141 6.78 4.99 32.58
CA ALA A 141 7.87 5.76 33.17
C ALA A 141 8.37 6.87 32.23
N ALA A 142 8.49 6.56 30.93
CA ALA A 142 8.85 7.54 29.92
C ALA A 142 7.72 8.58 29.73
N THR A 143 6.46 8.15 29.68
CA THR A 143 5.30 9.04 29.64
C THR A 143 5.31 10.02 30.81
N ALA A 144 5.53 9.54 32.04
CA ALA A 144 5.56 10.38 33.24
C ALA A 144 6.60 11.51 33.15
N ILE A 145 7.79 11.19 32.65
CA ILE A 145 8.87 12.18 32.44
C ILE A 145 8.43 13.24 31.42
N LEU A 146 7.81 12.84 30.31
CA LEU A 146 7.34 13.77 29.28
C LEU A 146 6.16 14.64 29.73
N LEU A 147 5.30 14.12 30.61
CA LEU A 147 4.15 14.87 31.11
C LEU A 147 4.54 16.06 32.00
N VAL A 148 5.70 16.04 32.65
CA VAL A 148 6.17 17.15 33.51
C VAL A 148 6.34 18.47 32.73
N PRO A 149 7.15 18.54 31.66
CA PRO A 149 7.27 19.76 30.87
C PRO A 149 5.97 20.13 30.15
N ILE A 150 5.20 19.14 29.66
CA ILE A 150 3.91 19.38 28.99
C ILE A 150 2.90 20.03 29.94
N TRP A 151 2.79 19.54 31.18
CA TRP A 151 1.93 20.12 32.20
C TRP A 151 2.31 21.57 32.52
N ASN A 152 3.61 21.85 32.67
CA ASN A 152 4.07 23.21 32.95
C ASN A 152 3.77 24.17 31.78
N LEU A 153 3.96 23.72 30.54
CA LEU A 153 3.60 24.51 29.36
C LEU A 153 2.09 24.82 29.32
N ILE A 154 1.24 23.79 29.46
CA ILE A 154 -0.22 23.96 29.43
C ILE A 154 -0.70 24.87 30.56
N LYS A 155 -0.12 24.73 31.75
CA LYS A 155 -0.44 25.58 32.91
C LYS A 155 -0.16 27.05 32.63
N VAL A 156 0.96 27.38 32.00
CA VAL A 156 1.29 28.77 31.63
C VAL A 156 0.33 29.31 30.57
N MET A 157 -0.03 28.49 29.57
CA MET A 157 -0.79 28.96 28.41
C MET A 157 -2.31 29.00 28.61
N ALA A 158 -2.87 28.17 29.48
CA ALA A 158 -4.31 27.89 29.50
C ALA A 158 -4.93 28.00 30.89
N THR A 159 -4.32 28.68 31.86
CA THR A 159 -5.00 28.93 33.15
C THR A 159 -6.24 29.82 32.94
N PRO A 160 -7.43 29.47 33.46
CA PRO A 160 -7.70 28.41 34.45
C PRO A 160 -8.12 27.04 33.89
N THR A 161 -8.30 26.88 32.57
CA THR A 161 -8.72 25.62 31.92
C THR A 161 -7.62 24.56 31.80
N ALA A 162 -6.38 24.89 32.17
CA ALA A 162 -5.21 24.02 32.06
C ALA A 162 -5.40 22.59 32.62
N PRO A 163 -6.00 22.36 33.82
CA PRO A 163 -6.22 21.00 34.32
C PRO A 163 -7.15 20.19 33.40
N ALA A 164 -8.26 20.77 32.93
CA ALA A 164 -9.21 20.10 32.03
C ALA A 164 -8.60 19.85 30.64
N LEU A 165 -7.83 20.81 30.12
CA LEU A 165 -7.15 20.69 28.85
C LEU A 165 -6.08 19.58 28.89
N PHE A 166 -5.29 19.54 29.96
CA PHE A 166 -4.31 18.48 30.20
C PHE A 166 -4.98 17.11 30.33
N ALA A 167 -6.10 17.02 31.08
CA ALA A 167 -6.87 15.79 31.20
C ALA A 167 -7.37 15.29 29.83
N GLY A 168 -7.85 16.20 28.97
CA GLY A 168 -8.26 15.87 27.61
C GLY A 168 -7.11 15.36 26.74
N GLY A 169 -5.95 16.03 26.78
CA GLY A 169 -4.76 15.58 26.04
C GLY A 169 -4.28 14.21 26.50
N LEU A 170 -4.22 13.97 27.83
CA LEU A 170 -3.83 12.69 28.40
C LEU A 170 -4.85 11.58 28.09
N LEU A 171 -6.15 11.89 28.11
CA LEU A 171 -7.20 10.95 27.69
C LEU A 171 -7.06 10.60 26.20
N GLY A 172 -6.77 11.58 25.35
CA GLY A 172 -6.46 11.36 23.94
C GLY A 172 -5.30 10.38 23.77
N TYR A 173 -4.22 10.55 24.54
CA TYR A 173 -3.08 9.62 24.56
C TYR A 173 -3.48 8.18 24.95
N VAL A 174 -4.27 8.01 26.01
CA VAL A 174 -4.75 6.68 26.42
C VAL A 174 -5.58 6.04 25.30
N MET A 175 -6.48 6.81 24.69
CA MET A 175 -7.29 6.35 23.56
C MET A 175 -6.41 5.93 22.37
N TYR A 176 -5.35 6.70 22.10
CA TYR A 176 -4.37 6.39 21.06
C TYR A 176 -3.66 5.06 21.30
N ASP A 177 -3.01 4.88 22.45
CA ASP A 177 -2.18 3.69 22.72
C ASP A 177 -3.03 2.42 22.74
N VAL A 178 -4.22 2.48 23.35
CA VAL A 178 -5.14 1.33 23.39
C VAL A 178 -5.69 1.03 21.99
N THR A 179 -6.02 2.06 21.21
CA THR A 179 -6.43 1.87 19.81
C THR A 179 -5.32 1.22 19.01
N HIS A 180 -4.10 1.75 19.10
CA HIS A 180 -2.91 1.24 18.43
C HIS A 180 -2.72 -0.25 18.71
N TYR A 181 -2.74 -0.62 20.00
CA TYR A 181 -2.62 -2.00 20.42
C TYR A 181 -3.72 -2.89 19.85
N TYR A 182 -4.97 -2.42 19.89
CA TYR A 182 -6.12 -3.13 19.35
C TYR A 182 -6.05 -3.32 17.83
N LEU A 183 -5.50 -2.36 17.08
CA LEU A 183 -5.33 -2.50 15.63
C LEU A 183 -4.36 -3.65 15.28
N HIS A 184 -3.33 -3.91 16.09
CA HIS A 184 -2.43 -5.04 15.90
C HIS A 184 -3.04 -6.36 16.38
N HIS A 185 -3.51 -6.40 17.62
CA HIS A 185 -3.82 -7.66 18.32
C HIS A 185 -5.32 -8.03 18.32
N GLY A 186 -6.20 -7.06 18.09
CA GLY A 186 -7.65 -7.26 18.07
C GLY A 186 -8.20 -7.79 16.75
N GLN A 187 -9.43 -8.30 16.78
CA GLN A 187 -10.18 -8.73 15.59
C GLN A 187 -11.48 -7.91 15.47
N PRO A 188 -11.40 -6.69 14.89
CA PRO A 188 -12.56 -5.82 14.79
C PRO A 188 -13.66 -6.41 13.90
N THR A 189 -14.89 -6.39 14.40
CA THR A 189 -16.08 -6.90 13.69
C THR A 189 -16.84 -5.81 12.95
N SER A 190 -16.75 -4.55 13.39
CA SER A 190 -17.38 -3.39 12.76
C SER A 190 -16.48 -2.71 11.71
N GLU A 191 -17.12 -2.05 10.74
CA GLU A 191 -16.43 -1.53 9.55
C GLU A 191 -15.41 -0.43 9.84
N VAL A 192 -15.70 0.46 10.79
CA VAL A 192 -14.79 1.57 11.15
C VAL A 192 -13.44 1.06 11.69
N PRO A 193 -13.38 0.25 12.76
CA PRO A 193 -12.11 -0.28 13.27
C PRO A 193 -11.46 -1.30 12.33
N LYS A 194 -12.22 -2.04 11.50
CA LYS A 194 -11.64 -2.83 10.40
C LYS A 194 -10.92 -1.93 9.39
N GLY A 195 -11.54 -0.81 9.03
CA GLY A 195 -10.98 0.19 8.14
C GLY A 195 -9.68 0.77 8.70
N LEU A 196 -9.68 1.19 9.97
CA LEU A 196 -8.49 1.67 10.67
C LEU A 196 -7.40 0.60 10.75
N LYS A 197 -7.74 -0.64 11.11
CA LYS A 197 -6.79 -1.76 11.14
C LYS A 197 -6.14 -1.96 9.77
N LYS A 198 -6.92 -2.05 8.70
CA LYS A 198 -6.39 -2.19 7.33
C LYS A 198 -5.50 -1.01 6.94
N TYR A 199 -5.92 0.21 7.27
CA TYR A 199 -5.18 1.42 6.97
C TYR A 199 -3.83 1.46 7.70
N HIS A 200 -3.81 1.13 8.98
CA HIS A 200 -2.60 1.11 9.80
C HIS A 200 -1.68 -0.09 9.48
N LEU A 201 -2.21 -1.28 9.22
CA LEU A 201 -1.38 -2.40 8.75
C LEU A 201 -0.77 -2.14 7.36
N ASN A 202 -1.44 -1.36 6.49
CA ASN A 202 -0.80 -0.90 5.25
C ASN A 202 0.38 0.04 5.51
N HIS A 203 0.31 0.86 6.56
CA HIS A 203 1.45 1.66 6.99
C HIS A 203 2.63 0.75 7.36
N HIS A 204 2.43 -0.26 8.22
CA HIS A 204 3.52 -1.18 8.60
C HIS A 204 4.11 -2.00 7.44
N PHE A 205 3.25 -2.61 6.62
CA PHE A 205 3.67 -3.68 5.70
C PHE A 205 3.78 -3.27 4.23
N ARG A 206 3.43 -2.03 3.87
CA ARG A 206 3.37 -1.62 2.46
C ARG A 206 3.93 -0.23 2.19
N ILE A 207 3.44 0.80 2.88
CA ILE A 207 3.75 2.21 2.59
C ILE A 207 3.92 2.96 3.91
N GLN A 208 5.13 2.95 4.44
CA GLN A 208 5.46 3.50 5.77
C GLN A 208 5.59 5.04 5.76
N ASP A 209 5.77 5.67 4.60
CA ASP A 209 5.81 7.13 4.46
C ASP A 209 4.41 7.78 4.33
N LYS A 210 3.35 7.02 4.61
CA LYS A 210 1.93 7.41 4.57
C LYS A 210 1.16 6.77 5.73
N GLY A 211 0.03 7.36 6.12
CA GLY A 211 -0.85 6.78 7.13
C GLY A 211 -0.33 6.93 8.55
N PHE A 212 -0.04 8.18 8.95
CA PHE A 212 0.53 8.51 10.26
C PHE A 212 -0.52 8.66 11.37
N GLY A 213 -1.78 8.85 11.02
CA GLY A 213 -2.87 8.73 11.97
C GLY A 213 -3.05 7.28 12.42
N ILE A 214 -3.35 7.07 13.69
CA ILE A 214 -3.68 5.79 14.30
C ILE A 214 -5.14 5.79 14.75
N THR A 215 -5.55 6.83 15.48
CA THR A 215 -6.93 7.00 15.96
C THR A 215 -7.89 7.39 14.84
N SER A 216 -7.41 8.16 13.86
CA SER A 216 -8.18 8.55 12.68
C SER A 216 -7.27 8.93 11.51
N SER A 217 -7.82 8.90 10.30
CA SER A 217 -7.13 9.38 9.09
C SER A 217 -7.34 10.87 8.80
N LEU A 218 -7.83 11.65 9.77
CA LEU A 218 -8.19 13.06 9.61
C LEU A 218 -7.00 13.91 9.15
N TRP A 219 -5.88 13.81 9.84
CA TRP A 219 -4.68 14.61 9.55
C TRP A 219 -3.95 14.12 8.29
N ASP A 220 -4.00 12.83 7.98
CA ASP A 220 -3.49 12.34 6.70
C ASP A 220 -4.27 12.88 5.50
N LYS A 221 -5.59 13.08 5.63
CA LYS A 221 -6.39 13.77 4.62
C LYS A 221 -5.97 15.23 4.51
N ALA A 222 -5.89 15.93 5.64
CA ALA A 222 -5.55 17.35 5.69
C ALA A 222 -4.16 17.65 5.10
N PHE A 223 -3.17 16.77 5.35
CA PHE A 223 -1.77 16.97 4.98
C PHE A 223 -1.30 16.09 3.81
N GLY A 224 -2.21 15.45 3.05
CA GLY A 224 -1.87 14.71 1.83
C GLY A 224 -1.00 13.46 2.05
N THR A 225 -1.20 12.77 3.18
CA THR A 225 -0.44 11.58 3.59
C THR A 225 -1.28 10.32 3.69
N LEU A 226 -2.50 10.32 3.15
CA LEU A 226 -3.31 9.12 3.00
C LEU A 226 -2.63 8.07 2.10
N PRO A 227 -2.59 6.79 2.51
CA PRO A 227 -2.18 5.70 1.64
C PRO A 227 -3.13 5.55 0.45
N PRO A 228 -2.62 5.35 -0.78
CA PRO A 228 -3.46 5.15 -1.96
C PRO A 228 -4.29 3.87 -1.82
N LEU A 229 -5.57 3.98 -2.19
CA LEU A 229 -6.46 2.82 -2.29
C LEU A 229 -5.82 1.78 -3.22
N LYS A 230 -5.82 0.51 -2.80
CA LYS A 230 -5.42 -0.59 -3.66
C LYS A 230 -6.44 -0.66 -4.80
N LEU A 231 -6.13 -0.10 -5.98
CA LEU A 231 -6.88 -0.42 -7.18
C LEU A 231 -6.83 -1.94 -7.32
N ALA A 232 -7.99 -2.59 -7.25
CA ALA A 232 -8.08 -4.01 -7.50
C ALA A 232 -7.53 -4.25 -8.92
N LYS A 233 -6.45 -5.04 -9.03
CA LYS A 233 -5.90 -5.53 -10.30
C LYS A 233 -6.91 -6.29 -11.18
N ASN A 234 -8.14 -6.47 -10.70
CA ASN A 234 -9.21 -7.27 -11.31
C ASN A 234 -9.93 -6.55 -12.46
N THR A 235 -9.84 -5.23 -12.59
CA THR A 235 -10.45 -4.51 -13.72
C THR A 235 -9.75 -4.82 -15.04
N CYS A 236 -8.44 -5.02 -15.05
CA CYS A 236 -7.70 -5.33 -16.28
C CYS A 236 -7.96 -6.76 -16.78
N LEU A 237 -8.12 -7.73 -15.87
CA LEU A 237 -8.43 -9.13 -16.20
C LEU A 237 -9.89 -9.32 -16.64
N ALA A 238 -10.84 -8.64 -16.00
CA ALA A 238 -12.25 -8.67 -16.43
C ALA A 238 -12.43 -8.06 -17.82
N SER A 239 -11.75 -6.93 -18.09
CA SER A 239 -11.69 -6.35 -19.42
C SER A 239 -11.03 -7.32 -20.42
N ALA A 240 -9.87 -7.90 -20.11
CA ALA A 240 -9.19 -8.85 -21.00
C ALA A 240 -10.03 -10.10 -21.33
N MET A 241 -10.79 -10.63 -20.38
CA MET A 241 -11.71 -11.75 -20.62
C MET A 241 -12.92 -11.36 -21.47
N ALA A 242 -13.49 -10.16 -21.24
CA ALA A 242 -14.57 -9.64 -22.08
C ALA A 242 -14.10 -9.42 -23.53
N TYR A 243 -12.87 -8.95 -23.73
CA TYR A 243 -12.25 -8.80 -25.05
C TYR A 243 -12.01 -10.16 -25.73
N HIS A 244 -11.63 -11.20 -24.98
CA HIS A 244 -11.45 -12.55 -25.54
C HIS A 244 -12.77 -13.17 -26.03
N SER A 245 -13.85 -13.01 -25.26
CA SER A 245 -15.19 -13.47 -25.67
C SER A 245 -15.71 -12.74 -26.90
N LEU A 246 -15.46 -11.44 -27.01
CA LEU A 246 -15.85 -10.64 -28.17
C LEU A 246 -15.06 -11.04 -29.44
N ILE A 247 -13.76 -11.30 -29.31
CA ILE A 247 -12.90 -11.79 -30.41
C ILE A 247 -13.40 -13.15 -30.94
N LEU A 248 -13.82 -14.06 -30.05
CA LEU A 248 -14.38 -15.36 -30.46
C LEU A 248 -15.73 -15.23 -31.18
N ILE A 249 -16.58 -14.28 -30.76
CA ILE A 249 -17.86 -13.99 -31.42
C ILE A 249 -17.63 -13.40 -32.82
N LEU A 250 -16.69 -12.45 -32.94
CA LEU A 250 -16.31 -11.84 -34.22
C LEU A 250 -15.67 -12.87 -35.17
N ALA A 251 -14.78 -13.72 -34.69
CA ALA A 251 -14.17 -14.79 -35.47
C ALA A 251 -15.22 -15.80 -36.00
N LYS A 252 -16.23 -16.14 -35.17
CA LYS A 252 -17.34 -17.04 -35.56
C LYS A 252 -18.26 -16.42 -36.62
N ASN A 253 -18.47 -15.10 -36.57
CA ASN A 253 -19.29 -14.39 -37.55
C ASN A 253 -18.54 -14.09 -38.86
N MET A 254 -17.24 -13.83 -38.82
CA MET A 254 -16.40 -13.67 -40.03
C MET A 254 -16.30 -14.96 -40.85
N THR A 255 -16.34 -16.15 -40.23
CA THR A 255 -16.43 -17.41 -40.98
C THR A 255 -17.75 -17.61 -41.75
N ARG A 256 -18.78 -16.78 -41.49
CA ARG A 256 -20.09 -16.85 -42.16
C ARG A 256 -20.29 -15.79 -43.24
N SER A 257 -19.50 -14.72 -43.26
CA SER A 257 -19.60 -13.63 -44.23
C SER A 257 -18.35 -13.61 -45.10
N LEU A 258 -18.46 -14.14 -46.31
CA LEU A 258 -17.44 -13.96 -47.33
C LEU A 258 -17.65 -12.57 -47.96
N GLY A 259 -16.75 -11.62 -47.65
CA GLY A 259 -16.46 -10.51 -48.56
C GLY A 259 -16.84 -9.08 -48.14
N ALA A 260 -17.13 -8.77 -46.88
CA ALA A 260 -17.34 -7.39 -46.46
C ALA A 260 -16.66 -7.07 -45.12
N GLY A 261 -15.86 -5.99 -45.09
CA GLY A 261 -15.26 -5.46 -43.87
C GLY A 261 -16.32 -5.04 -42.87
N ILE A 262 -16.13 -5.41 -41.60
CA ILE A 262 -17.08 -5.12 -40.51
C ILE A 262 -16.54 -3.93 -39.70
N ARG A 263 -17.31 -2.85 -39.64
CA ARG A 263 -17.02 -1.68 -38.78
C ARG A 263 -18.02 -1.65 -37.63
N ILE A 264 -17.54 -1.59 -36.39
CA ILE A 264 -18.37 -1.53 -35.18
C ILE A 264 -17.94 -0.31 -34.37
N THR A 265 -18.85 0.63 -34.16
CA THR A 265 -18.64 1.82 -33.35
C THR A 265 -19.24 1.63 -31.95
N MET A 266 -18.45 1.91 -30.92
CA MET A 266 -18.90 2.02 -29.52
C MET A 266 -18.60 3.44 -29.00
N PRO A 267 -19.24 3.89 -27.90
CA PRO A 267 -19.19 5.29 -27.46
C PRO A 267 -17.79 5.85 -27.16
N GLU A 268 -16.77 4.99 -26.96
CA GLU A 268 -15.44 5.41 -26.52
C GLU A 268 -14.26 4.80 -27.32
N VAL A 269 -14.53 3.92 -28.30
CA VAL A 269 -13.49 3.23 -29.10
C VAL A 269 -14.00 2.97 -30.52
N GLU A 270 -13.22 3.37 -31.53
CA GLU A 270 -13.42 2.92 -32.92
C GLU A 270 -12.61 1.66 -33.21
N PHE A 271 -13.25 0.64 -33.80
CA PHE A 271 -12.61 -0.58 -34.30
C PHE A 271 -12.65 -0.60 -35.83
N PHE A 272 -11.56 -1.07 -36.45
CA PHE A 272 -11.53 -1.37 -37.87
C PHE A 272 -10.85 -2.71 -38.14
N VAL A 273 -11.33 -3.40 -39.17
CA VAL A 273 -10.78 -4.67 -39.67
C VAL A 273 -10.45 -4.48 -41.13
N GLU A 274 -9.19 -4.69 -41.51
CA GLU A 274 -8.72 -4.50 -42.89
C GLU A 274 -8.06 -5.78 -43.41
N GLU A 275 -8.43 -6.19 -44.63
CA GLU A 275 -7.85 -7.35 -45.30
C GLU A 275 -6.51 -6.95 -45.91
N GLN A 276 -5.42 -7.57 -45.47
CA GLN A 276 -4.11 -7.32 -46.07
C GLN A 276 -3.95 -8.22 -47.29
N LEU A 277 -3.97 -7.61 -48.48
CA LEU A 277 -3.72 -8.29 -49.74
C LEU A 277 -2.24 -8.71 -49.81
N SER A 278 -1.94 -9.90 -49.29
CA SER A 278 -0.66 -10.57 -49.54
C SER A 278 -0.83 -11.47 -50.77
N GLY A 279 0.11 -11.47 -51.70
CA GLY A 279 0.13 -12.37 -52.86
C GLY A 279 0.33 -13.85 -52.51
N SER A 280 -0.07 -14.29 -51.31
CA SER A 280 -0.03 -15.66 -50.82
C SER A 280 -1.44 -16.22 -50.69
N PRO A 281 -1.65 -17.56 -50.72
CA PRO A 281 -2.95 -18.16 -50.49
C PRO A 281 -3.49 -17.98 -49.05
N ARG A 282 -2.74 -17.30 -48.17
CA ARG A 282 -3.12 -17.00 -46.78
C ARG A 282 -3.75 -15.61 -46.70
N ARG A 283 -4.93 -15.52 -46.08
CA ARG A 283 -5.62 -14.24 -45.80
C ARG A 283 -5.24 -13.74 -44.42
N VAL A 284 -4.67 -12.54 -44.36
CA VAL A 284 -4.23 -11.88 -43.13
C VAL A 284 -5.17 -10.71 -42.84
N TRP A 285 -5.64 -10.61 -41.60
CA TRP A 285 -6.61 -9.59 -41.18
C TRP A 285 -6.03 -8.76 -40.05
N ASN A 286 -5.87 -7.45 -40.27
CA ASN A 286 -5.39 -6.56 -39.23
C ASN A 286 -6.58 -5.95 -38.47
N ILE A 287 -6.56 -6.00 -37.14
CA ILE A 287 -7.58 -5.40 -36.29
C ILE A 287 -6.93 -4.28 -35.47
N GLY A 288 -7.30 -3.04 -35.79
CA GLY A 288 -6.84 -1.86 -35.06
C GLY A 288 -7.95 -1.30 -34.17
N PHE A 289 -7.55 -0.61 -33.09
CA PHE A 289 -8.46 0.23 -32.33
C PHE A 289 -7.81 1.57 -31.96
N HIS A 290 -8.64 2.60 -31.84
CA HIS A 290 -8.23 3.93 -31.40
C HIS A 290 -8.84 4.20 -30.02
N GLN A 291 -8.00 4.42 -29.00
CA GLN A 291 -8.45 4.94 -27.71
C GLN A 291 -8.04 6.41 -27.57
N PRO A 292 -8.99 7.36 -27.44
CA PRO A 292 -8.66 8.72 -27.05
C PRO A 292 -8.37 8.75 -25.55
N VAL A 293 -7.14 8.45 -25.15
CA VAL A 293 -6.72 8.62 -23.75
C VAL A 293 -6.46 10.10 -23.52
N LYS A 294 -7.15 10.73 -22.55
CA LYS A 294 -6.77 12.03 -21.96
C LYS A 294 -5.46 11.86 -21.17
N ARG A 295 -4.34 11.70 -21.87
CA ARG A 295 -2.97 11.85 -21.38
C ARG A 295 -2.18 12.55 -22.50
N PRO A 296 -1.13 13.32 -22.18
CA PRO A 296 -0.42 14.12 -23.17
C PRO A 296 0.39 13.31 -24.20
N ASP A 297 0.44 11.98 -24.08
CA ASP A 297 1.11 11.10 -25.06
C ASP A 297 0.13 9.99 -25.52
N PRO A 298 -0.15 9.86 -26.83
CA PRO A 298 -1.01 8.79 -27.34
C PRO A 298 -0.31 7.42 -27.23
N VAL A 299 -0.97 6.48 -26.57
CA VAL A 299 -0.52 5.08 -26.48
C VAL A 299 -1.29 4.27 -27.53
N TYR A 300 -0.57 3.74 -28.51
CA TYR A 300 -1.14 2.84 -29.51
C TYR A 300 -0.92 1.39 -29.09
N MET A 301 -1.96 0.57 -29.15
CA MET A 301 -1.84 -0.89 -29.05
C MET A 301 -2.26 -1.48 -30.40
N LEU A 302 -1.32 -2.09 -31.11
CA LEU A 302 -1.57 -2.80 -32.37
C LEU A 302 -1.70 -4.29 -32.09
N LEU A 303 -2.87 -4.88 -32.34
CA LEU A 303 -3.09 -6.32 -32.27
C LEU A 303 -3.18 -6.88 -33.70
N GLY A 304 -2.12 -7.55 -34.16
CA GLY A 304 -2.13 -8.24 -35.46
C GLY A 304 -2.75 -9.63 -35.33
N PHE A 305 -3.66 -10.00 -36.24
CA PHE A 305 -4.20 -11.37 -36.32
C PHE A 305 -3.82 -11.99 -37.67
N SER A 306 -3.33 -13.23 -37.69
CA SER A 306 -3.05 -13.94 -38.94
C SER A 306 -3.77 -15.29 -38.94
N THR A 307 -4.56 -15.54 -39.98
CA THR A 307 -5.28 -16.81 -40.16
C THR A 307 -4.75 -17.50 -41.40
N SER A 308 -4.27 -18.74 -41.25
CA SER A 308 -3.87 -19.58 -42.39
C SER A 308 -4.88 -20.70 -42.57
N ILE A 309 -5.42 -20.84 -43.79
CA ILE A 309 -6.28 -21.97 -44.16
C ILE A 309 -5.49 -22.81 -45.18
N ASP A 310 -4.98 -23.97 -44.75
CA ASP A 310 -4.36 -24.93 -45.67
C ASP A 310 -5.44 -25.85 -46.26
N LYS A 311 -5.53 -25.91 -47.59
CA LYS A 311 -6.66 -26.53 -48.30
C LYS A 311 -6.68 -28.08 -48.41
N PRO A 312 -5.62 -28.88 -48.17
CA PRO A 312 -5.77 -30.33 -48.34
C PRO A 312 -6.20 -31.08 -47.07
N PHE A 313 -6.11 -30.45 -45.89
CA PHE A 313 -6.57 -31.03 -44.63
C PHE A 313 -7.38 -29.98 -43.92
N HIS A 314 -8.68 -30.18 -43.72
CA HIS A 314 -9.58 -29.25 -43.00
C HIS A 314 -9.13 -29.00 -41.54
N GLN A 315 -8.01 -28.32 -41.35
CA GLN A 315 -7.46 -27.85 -40.09
C GLN A 315 -7.29 -26.35 -40.23
N VAL A 316 -8.14 -25.61 -39.53
CA VAL A 316 -7.96 -24.15 -39.38
C VAL A 316 -6.97 -23.95 -38.25
N LEU A 317 -5.74 -23.56 -38.59
CA LEU A 317 -4.72 -23.21 -37.61
C LEU A 317 -4.88 -21.73 -37.26
N TYR A 318 -5.32 -21.44 -36.04
CA TYR A 318 -5.35 -20.08 -35.51
C TYR A 318 -4.01 -19.79 -34.86
N VAL A 319 -3.13 -19.08 -35.56
CA VAL A 319 -1.89 -18.59 -34.96
C VAL A 319 -2.15 -17.19 -34.42
N VAL A 320 -2.22 -17.07 -33.09
CA VAL A 320 -2.43 -15.78 -32.42
C VAL A 320 -1.07 -15.20 -32.06
N GLN A 321 -0.61 -14.21 -32.82
CA GLN A 321 0.60 -13.48 -32.51
C GLN A 321 0.24 -12.14 -31.88
N ILE A 322 0.42 -12.03 -30.56
CA ILE A 322 0.20 -10.79 -29.82
C ILE A 322 1.52 -10.03 -29.77
N SER A 323 1.62 -8.95 -30.54
CA SER A 323 2.75 -8.02 -30.46
C SER A 323 2.31 -6.78 -29.70
N ILE A 324 2.96 -6.46 -28.58
CA ILE A 324 2.69 -5.21 -27.86
C ILE A 324 3.82 -4.24 -28.17
N LEU A 325 3.51 -3.19 -28.93
CA LEU A 325 4.46 -2.12 -29.25
C LEU A 325 4.26 -0.95 -28.28
N TRP A 326 5.34 -0.51 -27.63
CA TRP A 326 5.39 0.75 -26.88
C TRP A 326 6.22 1.75 -27.68
N GLY A 327 5.64 2.90 -28.05
CA GLY A 327 6.36 3.96 -28.76
C GLY A 327 5.77 5.35 -28.47
N LYS A 328 6.63 6.38 -28.50
CA LYS A 328 6.23 7.79 -28.56
C LYS A 328 5.99 8.16 -30.02
N GLY A 329 4.78 8.57 -30.38
CA GLY A 329 4.46 9.05 -31.74
C GLY A 329 4.18 10.55 -31.74
N SER A 330 4.83 11.30 -32.63
CA SER A 330 4.47 12.68 -32.96
C SER A 330 3.21 12.69 -33.81
N SER A 331 2.28 13.58 -33.49
CA SER A 331 1.09 13.86 -34.27
C SER A 331 1.48 14.60 -35.54
N ASP A 332 1.84 13.91 -36.61
CA ASP A 332 1.66 14.42 -37.97
C ASP A 332 1.97 13.36 -39.04
N SER A 333 1.18 13.41 -40.11
CA SER A 333 1.25 12.69 -41.39
C SER A 333 0.63 11.27 -41.50
N GLY A 334 -0.45 11.22 -42.29
CA GLY A 334 -0.70 10.26 -43.37
C GLY A 334 -0.68 8.75 -43.05
N ILE A 335 -1.84 8.11 -43.25
CA ILE A 335 -2.00 6.65 -43.33
C ILE A 335 -1.13 6.12 -44.50
N SER A 336 0.12 5.78 -44.22
CA SER A 336 0.93 4.92 -45.08
C SER A 336 2.07 4.33 -44.25
N SER A 337 2.16 2.99 -44.23
CA SER A 337 3.22 2.19 -43.60
C SER A 337 3.41 2.35 -42.08
N ILE A 338 2.64 1.60 -41.30
CA ILE A 338 3.00 1.29 -39.91
C ILE A 338 4.12 0.23 -39.95
N LEU A 339 5.34 0.68 -40.21
CA LEU A 339 6.54 -0.04 -39.81
C LEU A 339 7.08 0.62 -38.53
N PRO A 340 7.50 -0.17 -37.54
CA PRO A 340 8.00 0.38 -36.28
C PRO A 340 9.24 1.25 -36.53
N PRO A 341 9.39 2.40 -35.83
CA PRO A 341 10.59 3.22 -35.94
C PRO A 341 11.83 2.41 -35.50
N LYS A 342 12.96 2.63 -36.21
CA LYS A 342 14.24 1.97 -35.92
C LYS A 342 14.62 2.19 -34.44
N GLY A 343 14.76 1.10 -33.68
CA GLY A 343 15.15 1.12 -32.26
C GLY A 343 14.06 0.73 -31.26
N SER A 344 12.85 0.39 -31.72
CA SER A 344 11.80 -0.17 -30.87
C SER A 344 12.13 -1.60 -30.44
N LYS A 345 12.05 -1.88 -29.12
CA LYS A 345 12.17 -3.24 -28.60
C LYS A 345 10.87 -3.99 -28.86
N ILE A 346 10.90 -4.93 -29.79
CA ILE A 346 9.81 -5.88 -30.04
C ILE A 346 9.98 -7.03 -29.04
N MET A 347 9.08 -7.14 -28.07
CA MET A 347 8.87 -8.41 -27.37
C MET A 347 7.78 -9.18 -28.12
N SER A 348 8.17 -10.17 -28.91
CA SER A 348 7.24 -11.14 -29.47
C SER A 348 7.12 -12.32 -28.49
N ARG A 349 5.90 -12.73 -28.17
CA ARG A 349 5.62 -14.04 -27.57
C ARG A 349 4.66 -14.76 -28.48
N VAL A 350 5.09 -15.91 -28.99
CA VAL A 350 4.28 -16.77 -29.86
C VAL A 350 3.48 -17.71 -28.97
N PHE A 351 2.15 -17.66 -29.07
CA PHE A 351 1.28 -18.65 -28.45
C PHE A 351 0.72 -19.55 -29.56
N SER A 352 1.11 -20.82 -29.56
CA SER A 352 0.52 -21.83 -30.43
C SER A 352 -0.65 -22.49 -29.70
N VAL A 353 -1.85 -22.43 -30.28
CA VAL A 353 -3.00 -23.21 -29.81
C VAL A 353 -3.34 -24.23 -30.89
N GLN A 354 -2.92 -25.48 -30.68
CA GLN A 354 -3.25 -26.57 -31.58
C GLN A 354 -4.58 -27.19 -31.15
N LYS A 355 -5.55 -27.24 -32.07
CA LYS A 355 -6.85 -27.88 -31.83
C LYS A 355 -6.81 -29.32 -32.34
N HIS A 356 -6.94 -30.30 -31.46
CA HIS A 356 -7.19 -31.69 -31.86
C HIS A 356 -8.60 -32.10 -31.45
N SER A 357 -9.42 -32.36 -32.47
CA SER A 357 -10.75 -33.00 -32.46
C SER A 357 -11.91 -32.30 -31.71
N PRO A 358 -13.17 -32.48 -32.16
CA PRO A 358 -14.34 -31.99 -31.45
C PRO A 358 -14.70 -32.98 -30.33
N TYR A 359 -15.51 -32.55 -29.37
CA TYR A 359 -15.97 -33.30 -28.18
C TYR A 359 -15.01 -33.28 -26.98
N PHE A 360 -15.14 -32.28 -26.09
CA PHE A 360 -15.33 -32.41 -24.63
C PHE A 360 -15.51 -31.02 -23.95
N LEU A 361 -16.15 -31.05 -22.77
CA LEU A 361 -16.75 -30.01 -21.92
C LEU A 361 -15.79 -28.97 -21.29
N PRO A 362 -16.30 -27.87 -20.66
CA PRO A 362 -15.48 -26.72 -20.26
C PRO A 362 -14.66 -27.01 -19.00
N GLY A 363 -13.34 -26.95 -19.10
CA GLY A 363 -12.47 -26.90 -17.92
C GLY A 363 -11.19 -27.72 -18.05
N SER A 364 -10.25 -27.29 -18.89
CA SER A 364 -8.80 -27.47 -18.67
C SER A 364 -8.03 -26.88 -19.85
N PHE A 365 -7.48 -25.69 -19.71
CA PHE A 365 -6.39 -25.24 -20.58
C PHE A 365 -5.07 -25.68 -19.94
N ARG A 366 -4.34 -26.60 -20.58
CA ARG A 366 -2.94 -26.91 -20.23
C ARG A 366 -2.04 -25.99 -21.04
N TYR A 367 -1.30 -25.12 -20.35
CA TYR A 367 -0.24 -24.31 -20.96
C TYR A 367 1.04 -25.13 -21.02
N TRP A 368 1.63 -25.24 -22.21
CA TRP A 368 2.99 -25.78 -22.37
C TRP A 368 3.96 -24.60 -22.39
N PHE A 369 4.90 -24.59 -21.44
CA PHE A 369 6.03 -23.67 -21.43
C PHE A 369 7.24 -24.40 -22.00
N HIS A 370 7.69 -24.05 -23.20
CA HIS A 370 9.04 -24.39 -23.65
C HIS A 370 9.98 -23.28 -23.19
N HIS A 371 10.92 -23.63 -22.30
CA HIS A 371 12.15 -22.88 -22.10
C HIS A 371 13.16 -23.40 -23.12
N GLU A 372 13.59 -22.56 -24.06
CA GLU A 372 14.86 -22.74 -24.75
C GLU A 372 15.91 -21.85 -24.07
N MET A 373 17.10 -22.41 -23.85
CA MET A 373 18.28 -21.73 -23.28
C MET A 373 18.90 -20.75 -24.27
#